data_AF-A0A193PRA6-F1
#
_entry.id   AF-A0A193PRA6-F1
#
_cell.length_a   1.000
_cell.length_b   1.000
_cell.length_c   1.000
_cell.angle_alpha   90.00
_cell.angle_beta   90.00
_cell.angle_gamma   90.00
#
_symmetry.space_group_name_H-M   'P 1'
#
loop_
_entity.id
_entity.type
_entity.pdbx_description
1 polymer ?
#
loop_
_entity_poly.entity_id
_entity_poly.type
_entity_poly.pdbx_seq_one_letter_code
_entity_poly.pdbx_strand_id
1 'polypeptide(L)' 'MVYIDNYIFNKDKVVQFNSTVGKFVGYTELGVKSAQAWNDNPSLLQQERAQLEFTTT' A
#
# COMPACT_ATOMS: atom_id res chain seq x y z
N MET A 1 -16.35 1.94 1.07
CA MET A 1 -15.38 2.30 2.12
C MET A 1 -14.01 2.40 1.46
N VAL A 2 -13.15 3.35 1.85
CA VAL A 2 -11.75 3.41 1.36
C VAL A 2 -10.87 2.74 2.40
N TYR A 3 -10.03 1.79 1.98
CA TYR A 3 -9.01 1.16 2.81
C TYR A 3 -7.65 1.81 2.54
N ILE A 4 -6.96 2.16 3.61
CA ILE A 4 -5.65 2.80 3.58
C ILE A 4 -4.74 2.04 4.54
N ASP A 5 -3.60 1.57 4.03
CA ASP A 5 -2.53 1.01 4.87
C ASP A 5 -1.30 1.92 4.83
N ASN A 6 -0.77 2.29 5.99
CA ASN A 6 0.35 3.23 6.11
C ASN A 6 1.58 2.57 6.71
N TYR A 7 2.69 2.64 5.97
CA TYR A 7 3.99 2.19 6.42
C TYR A 7 4.78 3.40 6.90
N ILE A 8 4.97 3.48 8.22
CA ILE A 8 5.61 4.59 8.91
C ILE A 8 6.95 4.12 9.47
N PHE A 9 8.00 4.90 9.21
CA PHE A 9 9.33 4.68 9.77
C PHE A 9 9.87 5.99 10.34
N ASN A 10 10.43 5.94 11.56
CA ASN A 10 10.94 7.14 12.26
C ASN A 10 9.95 8.32 12.31
N LYS A 11 8.65 8.03 12.48
CA LYS A 11 7.54 9.00 12.48
C LYS A 11 7.22 9.63 11.12
N ASP A 12 7.93 9.25 10.06
CA ASP A 12 7.64 9.67 8.69
C ASP A 12 6.90 8.58 7.92
N LYS A 13 5.87 8.99 7.17
CA LYS A 13 5.17 8.09 6.26
C LYS A 13 6.08 7.78 5.07
N VAL A 14 6.40 6.52 4.87
CA VAL A 14 7.32 6.06 3.82
C VAL A 14 6.54 5.52 2.62
N VAL A 15 5.59 4.61 2.85
CA VAL A 15 4.73 4.02 1.81
C VAL A 15 3.27 4.01 2.29
N GLN A 16 2.33 4.09 1.37
CA GLN A 16 0.91 3.87 1.65
C GLN A 16 0.27 3.02 0.56
N PHE A 17 -0.54 2.03 0.93
CA PHE A 17 -1.51 1.43 0.02
C PHE A 17 -2.83 2.20 0.09
N ASN A 18 -3.44 2.48 -1.06
CA ASN A 18 -4.76 3.09 -1.15
C ASN A 18 -5.67 2.25 -2.05
N SER A 19 -6.76 1.72 -1.49
CA SER A 19 -7.64 0.79 -2.20
C SER A 19 -8.40 1.42 -3.37
N THR A 20 -8.58 2.75 -3.40
CA THR A 20 -9.16 3.47 -4.55
C THR A 20 -8.18 3.52 -5.72
N VAL A 21 -6.88 3.60 -5.43
CA VAL A 21 -5.82 3.60 -6.45
C VAL A 21 -5.39 2.16 -6.80
N GLY A 22 -5.50 1.25 -5.85
CA GLY A 22 -5.17 -0.17 -6.00
C GLY A 22 -3.68 -0.49 -6.01
N LYS A 23 -2.83 0.40 -5.48
CA LYS A 23 -1.36 0.28 -5.48
C LYS A 23 -0.71 1.05 -4.34
N PHE A 24 0.55 0.74 -4.09
CA PHE A 24 1.41 1.44 -3.14
C PHE A 24 1.95 2.75 -3.73
N VAL A 25 2.03 3.78 -2.88
CA VAL A 25 2.60 5.09 -3.18
C VAL A 25 3.70 5.40 -2.18
N GLY A 26 4.90 5.71 -2.66
CA GLY A 26 6.03 6.14 -1.84
C GLY A 26 6.03 7.66 -1.59
N TYR A 27 6.37 8.07 -0.37
CA TYR A 27 6.40 9.48 0.06
C TYR A 27 7.80 9.98 0.39
N THR A 28 8.78 9.08 0.41
CA THR A 28 10.22 9.39 0.52
C THR A 28 10.96 8.68 -0.61
N GLU A 29 12.22 9.03 -0.87
CA GLU A 29 13.02 8.34 -1.91
C GLU A 29 13.11 6.83 -1.67
N LEU A 30 13.28 6.42 -0.40
CA LEU A 30 13.23 5.02 0.00
C LEU A 30 11.85 4.43 -0.30
N GLY A 31 10.79 5.13 0.09
CA GLY A 31 9.42 4.70 -0.13
C GLY A 31 9.06 4.54 -1.60
N VAL A 32 9.60 5.37 -2.50
CA VAL A 32 9.36 5.24 -3.95
C VAL A 32 9.95 3.93 -4.46
N LYS A 33 11.20 3.60 -4.06
CA LYS A 33 11.84 2.33 -4.44
C LYS A 33 11.08 1.13 -3.88
N SER A 34 10.66 1.20 -2.61
CA SER A 34 9.85 0.15 -1.97
C SER A 34 8.50 -0.02 -2.65
N ALA A 35 7.78 1.08 -2.93
CA ALA A 35 6.49 1.05 -3.58
C ALA A 35 6.58 0.47 -4.99
N GLN A 36 7.64 0.79 -5.75
CA GLN A 36 7.87 0.18 -7.06
C GLN A 36 8.04 -1.33 -6.95
N ALA A 37 8.94 -1.79 -6.06
CA ALA A 37 9.16 -3.23 -5.85
C ALA A 37 7.90 -3.97 -5.36
N TRP A 38 7.09 -3.33 -4.52
CA TRP A 38 5.84 -3.91 -4.01
C TRP A 38 4.72 -3.92 -5.06
N ASN A 39 4.64 -2.90 -5.90
CA ASN A 39 3.70 -2.86 -7.02
C ASN A 39 4.06 -3.89 -8.10
N ASP A 40 5.33 -4.25 -8.24
CA ASP A 40 5.79 -5.31 -9.13
C ASP A 40 5.60 -6.73 -8.54
N ASN A 41 5.06 -6.85 -7.32
CA ASN A 41 4.72 -8.13 -6.69
C ASN A 41 3.18 -8.35 -6.69
N PRO A 42 2.64 -9.16 -7.64
CA PRO A 42 1.20 -9.38 -7.76
C PRO A 42 0.56 -10.06 -6.54
N SER A 43 1.31 -10.93 -5.85
CA SER A 43 0.81 -11.64 -4.66
C SER A 43 0.53 -10.66 -3.52
N LEU A 44 1.47 -9.75 -3.27
CA LEU A 44 1.32 -8.71 -2.25
C LEU A 44 0.15 -7.77 -2.58
N LEU A 45 0.05 -7.30 -3.82
CA LEU A 45 -1.07 -6.45 -4.23
C LEU A 45 -2.43 -7.15 -4.09
N GLN A 46 -2.51 -8.45 -4.40
CA GLN A 46 -3.75 -9.20 -4.24
C GLN A 46 -4.14 -9.34 -2.77
N GLN A 47 -3.17 -9.59 -1.88
CA GLN A 47 -3.41 -9.67 -0.44
C GLN A 47 -3.98 -8.36 0.13
N GLU A 48 -3.37 -7.22 -0.22
CA GLU A 48 -3.85 -5.89 0.21
C GLU A 48 -5.26 -5.59 -0.32
N ARG A 49 -5.53 -5.95 -1.58
CA ARG A 49 -6.85 -5.73 -2.18
C ARG A 49 -7.92 -6.61 -1.55
N ALA A 50 -7.59 -7.83 -1.14
CA ALA A 50 -8.53 -8.76 -0.51
C ALA A 50 -8.96 -8.30 0.90
N GLN A 51 -8.14 -7.52 1.62
CA GLN A 51 -8.53 -6.94 2.91
C GLN A 51 -9.72 -5.99 2.79
N LEU A 52 -9.84 -5.28 1.65
CA LEU A 52 -11.02 -4.47 1.37
C LEU A 52 -12.30 -5.33 1.35
N GLU A 53 -12.25 -6.49 0.68
CA GLU A 53 -13.39 -7.41 0.54
C GLU A 53 -13.88 -7.91 1.91
N PHE A 54 -12.95 -8.20 2.82
CA PHE A 54 -13.26 -8.60 4.20
C PHE A 54 -13.88 -7.47 5.03
N THR A 55 -13.52 -6.21 4.79
CA THR A 55 -14.08 -5.08 5.55
C THR A 55 -15.47 -4.64 5.04
N THR A 56 -15.93 -5.20 3.92
CA THR A 56 -17.21 -4.85 3.27
C THR A 56 -18.31 -5.92 3.40
N THR A 57 -18.07 -6.98 4.17
CA THR A 57 -19.06 -8.04 4.45
C THR A 57 -19.69 -7.83 5.83
#